data_AF-A0AAX0RY25-F1
#
_entry.id   AF-A0AAX0RY25-F1
#
_cell.length_a   1.000
_cell.length_b   1.000
_cell.length_c   1.000
_cell.angle_alpha   90.00
_cell.angle_beta   90.00
_cell.angle_gamma   90.00
#
_symmetry.space_group_name_H-M   'P 1'
#
loop_
_entity.id
_entity.type
_entity.pdbx_description
1 polymer ?
#
loop_
_entity_poly.entity_id
_entity_poly.type
_entity_poly.pdbx_seq_one_letter_code
_entity_poly.pdbx_strand_id
1 'polypeptide(L)'
;MGKYSQANLIDEELSLIGSSNFIGKLLHKVNKSSTVLLSIDVPLNLFLRAEVFCEDIQDLSDLHFEQNDLMNLLYNDFLLFAKKNPDSKAIFRLLTSLDQYADKDSRLEKYGESAFKLIHKEKNQEIKTLNLRMRRKFALRGEVLLADMEEVQPEHGYTLEKVFELLYIDFIDKFRKGNHAGVVENILRLLDDEIE
;
A
#
# COMPACT_ATOMS: atom_id res chain seq x y z
N MET A 1 -19.63 -9.86 7.59
CA MET A 1 -18.34 -10.01 6.91
C MET A 1 -17.25 -9.51 7.84
N GLY A 2 -15.98 -9.84 7.59
CA GLY A 2 -14.87 -9.22 8.32
C GLY A 2 -14.79 -7.72 8.05
N LYS A 3 -14.18 -6.97 8.98
CA LYS A 3 -13.85 -5.55 8.79
C LYS A 3 -12.46 -5.47 8.15
N TYR A 4 -12.41 -5.14 6.86
CA TYR A 4 -11.17 -5.17 6.06
C TYR A 4 -10.46 -3.82 5.92
N SER A 5 -11.01 -2.75 6.49
CA SER A 5 -10.32 -1.47 6.69
C SER A 5 -10.95 -0.68 7.83
N GLN A 6 -10.30 0.40 8.26
CA GLN A 6 -10.86 1.38 9.19
C GLN A 6 -12.19 1.96 8.68
N ALA A 7 -12.31 2.16 7.36
CA ALA A 7 -13.46 2.77 6.70
C ALA A 7 -14.67 1.82 6.54
N ASN A 8 -14.45 0.50 6.59
CA ASN A 8 -15.49 -0.53 6.55
C ASN A 8 -16.54 -0.34 5.43
N LEU A 9 -16.04 -0.16 4.21
CA LEU A 9 -16.81 0.27 3.05
C LEU A 9 -17.79 -0.80 2.57
N ILE A 10 -17.43 -2.09 2.63
CA ILE A 10 -18.32 -3.21 2.26
C ILE A 10 -19.62 -3.15 3.05
N ASP A 11 -19.55 -3.04 4.39
CA ASP A 11 -20.74 -3.01 5.22
C ASP A 11 -21.61 -1.78 4.90
N GLU A 12 -20.97 -0.63 4.65
CA GLU A 12 -21.68 0.57 4.20
C GLU A 12 -22.38 0.34 2.85
N GLU A 13 -21.69 -0.22 1.84
CA GLU A 13 -22.27 -0.48 0.52
C GLU A 13 -23.41 -1.50 0.58
N LEU A 14 -23.26 -2.58 1.36
CA LEU A 14 -24.33 -3.58 1.54
C LEU A 14 -25.57 -2.98 2.21
N SER A 15 -25.37 -2.10 3.20
CA SER A 15 -26.48 -1.38 3.85
C SER A 15 -27.24 -0.47 2.86
N LEU A 16 -26.52 0.18 1.94
CA LEU A 16 -27.09 1.04 0.91
C LEU A 16 -27.84 0.24 -0.15
N ILE A 17 -27.29 -0.89 -0.63
CA ILE A 17 -27.92 -1.79 -1.61
C ILE A 17 -29.20 -2.41 -1.04
N GLY A 18 -29.20 -2.79 0.24
CA GLY A 18 -30.38 -3.32 0.93
C GLY A 18 -31.50 -2.30 1.15
N SER A 19 -31.21 -1.00 1.02
CA SER A 19 -32.20 0.08 1.17
C SER A 19 -32.92 0.35 -0.17
N SER A 20 -34.23 0.09 -0.23
CA SER A 20 -35.03 0.14 -1.48
C SER A 20 -35.36 1.55 -2.01
N ASN A 21 -34.81 2.61 -1.42
CA ASN A 21 -35.23 3.99 -1.71
C ASN A 21 -34.45 4.63 -2.87
N PHE A 22 -35.14 5.40 -3.72
CA PHE A 22 -34.56 6.15 -4.84
C PHE A 22 -33.41 7.09 -4.44
N ILE A 23 -33.42 7.59 -3.20
CA ILE A 23 -32.34 8.39 -2.59
C ILE A 23 -31.05 7.55 -2.43
N GLY A 24 -31.17 6.26 -2.11
CA GLY A 24 -30.04 5.33 -2.00
C GLY A 24 -29.30 5.13 -3.33
N LYS A 25 -30.02 5.10 -4.46
CA LYS A 25 -29.42 5.01 -5.80
C LYS A 25 -28.63 6.27 -6.20
N LEU A 26 -29.11 7.45 -5.82
CA LEU A 26 -28.43 8.72 -6.11
C LEU A 26 -27.20 8.92 -5.20
N LEU A 27 -27.33 8.60 -3.90
CA LEU A 27 -26.22 8.58 -2.93
C LEU A 27 -25.11 7.62 -3.36
N HIS A 28 -25.45 6.42 -3.83
CA HIS A 28 -24.47 5.42 -4.27
C HIS A 28 -23.61 5.91 -5.45
N LYS A 29 -24.11 6.79 -6.33
CA LYS A 29 -23.33 7.35 -7.43
C LYS A 29 -22.39 8.48 -6.97
N VAL A 30 -22.82 9.29 -6.01
CA VAL A 30 -22.02 10.38 -5.42
C VAL A 30 -20.94 9.82 -4.48
N ASN A 31 -21.27 8.77 -3.71
CA ASN A 31 -20.34 8.13 -2.77
C ASN A 31 -19.13 7.51 -3.51
N LYS A 32 -19.29 7.00 -4.74
CA LYS A 32 -18.17 6.44 -5.52
C LYS A 32 -17.08 7.45 -5.89
N SER A 33 -17.39 8.76 -5.85
CA SER A 33 -16.42 9.83 -6.11
C SER A 33 -15.77 10.39 -4.85
N SER A 34 -16.17 9.92 -3.66
CA SER A 34 -15.63 10.42 -2.39
C SER A 34 -14.21 9.89 -2.14
N THR A 35 -13.49 10.55 -1.24
CA THR A 35 -12.20 10.12 -0.73
C THR A 35 -12.34 9.55 0.68
N VAL A 36 -11.57 8.53 0.99
CA VAL A 36 -11.44 7.98 2.34
C VAL A 36 -10.06 8.33 2.90
N LEU A 37 -9.98 8.39 4.23
CA LEU A 37 -8.73 8.59 4.97
C LEU A 37 -8.45 7.30 5.74
N LEU A 38 -7.27 6.72 5.53
CA LEU A 38 -6.78 5.56 6.29
C LEU A 38 -5.49 5.95 7.00
N SER A 39 -5.32 5.51 8.25
CA SER A 39 -4.10 5.75 9.01
C SER A 39 -3.29 4.47 9.12
N ILE A 40 -2.02 4.52 8.74
CA ILE A 40 -1.06 3.41 8.87
C ILE A 40 0.14 3.82 9.71
N ASP A 41 0.80 2.85 10.32
CA ASP A 41 1.97 3.08 11.15
C ASP A 41 3.23 2.51 10.48
N VAL A 42 4.21 3.38 10.22
CA VAL A 42 5.46 2.99 9.57
C VAL A 42 6.68 3.35 10.42
N PRO A 43 7.78 2.59 10.36
CA PRO A 43 9.03 2.98 10.99
C PRO A 43 9.53 4.34 10.49
N LEU A 44 9.92 5.23 11.41
CA LEU A 44 10.33 6.62 11.10
C LEU A 44 11.53 6.67 10.12
N ASN A 45 12.44 5.70 10.21
CA ASN A 45 13.57 5.59 9.30
C ASN A 45 13.15 5.22 7.87
N LEU A 46 12.05 4.48 7.70
CA LEU A 46 11.49 4.19 6.38
C LEU A 46 10.70 5.40 5.87
N PHE A 47 9.98 6.08 6.77
CA PHE A 47 9.33 7.35 6.47
C PHE A 47 10.30 8.37 5.86
N LEU A 48 11.42 8.63 6.53
CA LEU A 48 12.43 9.58 6.04
C LEU A 48 13.01 9.18 4.68
N ARG A 49 13.21 7.88 4.42
CA ARG A 49 13.72 7.41 3.13
C ARG A 49 12.73 7.63 2.00
N ALA A 50 11.44 7.42 2.28
CA ALA A 50 10.40 7.67 1.32
C ALA A 50 10.25 9.17 1.01
N GLU A 51 10.42 10.06 2.01
CA GLU A 51 10.45 11.51 1.79
C GLU A 51 11.53 11.88 0.77
N VAL A 52 12.77 11.46 1.02
CA VAL A 52 13.91 11.74 0.12
C VAL A 52 13.65 11.17 -1.27
N PHE A 53 13.10 9.96 -1.35
CA PHE A 53 12.72 9.37 -2.64
C PHE A 53 11.68 10.22 -3.38
N CYS A 54 10.67 10.73 -2.68
CA CYS A 54 9.66 11.58 -3.29
C CYS A 54 10.27 12.90 -3.77
N GLU A 55 11.17 13.51 -3.00
CA GLU A 55 11.94 14.69 -3.41
C GLU A 55 12.77 14.42 -4.68
N ASP A 56 13.46 13.28 -4.74
CA ASP A 56 14.23 12.89 -5.95
C ASP A 56 13.32 12.77 -7.19
N ILE A 57 12.10 12.25 -7.06
CA ILE A 57 11.14 12.17 -8.17
C ILE A 57 10.65 13.57 -8.58
N GLN A 58 10.40 14.46 -7.63
CA GLN A 58 10.02 15.85 -7.93
C GLN A 58 11.13 16.56 -8.71
N ASP A 59 12.38 16.43 -8.26
CA ASP A 59 13.55 17.03 -8.92
C ASP A 59 13.78 16.49 -10.34
N LEU A 60 13.40 15.24 -10.61
CA LEU A 60 13.56 14.60 -11.93
C LEU A 60 12.39 14.84 -12.89
N SER A 61 11.18 15.11 -12.38
CA SER A 61 9.96 15.25 -13.20
C SER A 61 9.45 16.69 -13.31
N ASP A 62 9.91 17.60 -12.45
CA ASP A 62 9.28 18.91 -12.22
C ASP A 62 7.79 18.84 -11.80
N LEU A 63 7.31 17.67 -11.35
CA LEU A 63 5.94 17.43 -10.91
C LEU A 63 5.87 17.26 -9.39
N HIS A 64 4.76 17.67 -8.81
CA HIS A 64 4.49 17.45 -7.38
C HIS A 64 4.27 15.96 -7.10
N PHE A 65 5.04 15.40 -6.17
CA PHE A 65 4.97 13.97 -5.83
C PHE A 65 5.27 13.77 -4.34
N GLU A 66 4.25 13.37 -3.56
CA GLU A 66 4.36 13.15 -2.11
C GLU A 66 4.21 11.67 -1.74
N GLN A 67 4.43 11.35 -0.45
CA GLN A 67 4.22 10.00 0.09
C GLN A 67 2.84 9.43 -0.23
N ASN A 68 1.81 10.27 -0.25
CA ASN A 68 0.45 9.83 -0.55
C ASN A 68 0.33 9.37 -2.01
N ASP A 69 1.06 10.00 -2.93
CA ASP A 69 1.09 9.63 -4.35
C ASP A 69 1.85 8.33 -4.55
N LEU A 70 3.01 8.20 -3.90
CA LEU A 70 3.75 6.94 -3.84
C LEU A 70 2.86 5.80 -3.33
N MET A 71 2.14 6.02 -2.22
CA MET A 71 1.28 4.99 -1.64
C MET A 71 0.11 4.61 -2.54
N ASN A 72 -0.52 5.59 -3.17
CA ASN A 72 -1.56 5.33 -4.16
C ASN A 72 -1.01 4.56 -5.37
N LEU A 73 0.20 4.89 -5.83
CA LEU A 73 0.87 4.21 -6.94
C LEU A 73 1.15 2.75 -6.60
N LEU A 74 1.78 2.46 -5.46
CA LEU A 74 2.08 1.11 -5.01
C LEU A 74 0.81 0.26 -4.86
N TYR A 75 -0.23 0.84 -4.28
CA TYR A 75 -1.50 0.15 -4.09
C TYR A 75 -2.26 -0.08 -5.40
N ASN A 76 -2.22 0.86 -6.34
CA ASN A 76 -2.81 0.69 -7.65
C ASN A 76 -2.11 -0.42 -8.44
N ASP A 77 -0.78 -0.52 -8.35
CA ASP A 77 -0.03 -1.63 -8.96
C ASP A 77 -0.41 -2.98 -8.32
N PHE A 78 -0.52 -3.03 -6.99
CA PHE A 78 -1.03 -4.21 -6.29
C PHE A 78 -2.44 -4.63 -6.75
N LEU A 79 -3.39 -3.68 -6.84
CA LEU A 79 -4.74 -3.96 -7.34
C LEU A 79 -4.73 -4.40 -8.81
N LEU A 80 -3.83 -3.85 -9.63
CA LEU A 80 -3.65 -4.26 -11.02
C LEU A 80 -3.10 -5.68 -11.12
N PHE A 81 -2.12 -6.02 -10.28
CA PHE A 81 -1.59 -7.38 -10.14
C PHE A 81 -2.70 -8.36 -9.75
N ALA A 82 -3.49 -8.03 -8.72
CA ALA A 82 -4.61 -8.86 -8.27
C ALA A 82 -5.67 -9.02 -9.36
N LYS A 83 -5.98 -7.96 -10.11
CA LYS A 83 -6.90 -8.03 -11.26
C LYS A 83 -6.39 -8.95 -12.36
N LYS A 84 -5.09 -8.95 -12.65
CA LYS A 84 -4.46 -9.81 -13.66
C LYS A 84 -4.32 -11.26 -13.17
N ASN A 85 -4.24 -11.46 -11.86
CA ASN A 85 -4.04 -12.75 -11.21
C ASN A 85 -5.17 -13.00 -10.19
N PRO A 86 -6.37 -13.41 -10.64
CA PRO A 86 -7.55 -13.53 -9.77
C PRO A 86 -7.47 -14.71 -8.78
N ASP A 87 -6.32 -15.38 -8.64
CA ASP A 87 -6.12 -16.46 -7.67
C ASP A 87 -5.90 -15.87 -6.26
N SER A 88 -6.93 -15.91 -5.43
CA SER A 88 -6.88 -15.48 -4.03
C SER A 88 -5.76 -16.16 -3.23
N LYS A 89 -5.38 -17.41 -3.56
CA LYS A 89 -4.24 -18.09 -2.90
C LYS A 89 -2.90 -17.49 -3.31
N ALA A 90 -2.78 -16.98 -4.53
CA ALA A 90 -1.56 -16.32 -4.98
C ALA A 90 -1.41 -14.96 -4.28
N ILE A 91 -2.51 -14.22 -4.15
CA ILE A 91 -2.54 -12.94 -3.44
C ILE A 91 -2.21 -13.13 -1.95
N PHE A 92 -2.83 -14.12 -1.29
CA PHE A 92 -2.50 -14.45 0.10
C PHE A 92 -1.01 -14.79 0.26
N ARG A 93 -0.48 -15.67 -0.61
CA ARG A 93 0.95 -16.03 -0.59
C ARG A 93 1.87 -14.82 -0.79
N LEU A 94 1.50 -13.89 -1.68
CA LEU A 94 2.23 -12.64 -1.85
C LEU A 94 2.25 -11.84 -0.55
N LEU A 95 1.09 -11.55 0.04
CA LEU A 95 1.00 -10.76 1.28
C LEU A 95 1.77 -11.43 2.43
N THR A 96 1.65 -12.75 2.60
CA THR A 96 2.41 -13.50 3.61
C THR A 96 3.91 -13.44 3.37
N SER A 97 4.35 -13.47 2.11
CA SER A 97 5.78 -13.35 1.79
C SER A 97 6.34 -11.97 2.13
N LEU A 98 5.54 -10.91 1.93
CA LEU A 98 5.90 -9.54 2.31
C LEU A 98 5.97 -9.39 3.82
N ASP A 99 5.00 -9.97 4.54
CA ASP A 99 4.90 -9.90 6.00
C ASP A 99 6.07 -10.61 6.69
N GLN A 100 6.39 -11.82 6.23
CA GLN A 100 7.58 -12.55 6.70
C GLN A 100 8.89 -11.81 6.42
N TYR A 101 8.93 -11.02 5.36
CA TYR A 101 10.11 -10.23 5.01
C TYR A 101 10.20 -8.97 5.88
N ALA A 102 9.08 -8.33 6.20
CA ALA A 102 9.01 -7.22 7.16
C ALA A 102 9.45 -7.65 8.58
N ASP A 103 9.17 -8.89 8.96
CA ASP A 103 9.57 -9.48 10.25
C ASP A 103 11.00 -10.03 10.29
N LYS A 104 11.66 -10.27 9.15
CA LYS A 104 13.01 -10.83 9.10
C LYS A 104 14.08 -9.78 9.44
N ASP A 105 14.24 -9.60 10.74
CA ASP A 105 15.40 -9.06 11.43
C ASP A 105 16.71 -9.69 10.92
N SER A 106 17.75 -8.86 10.86
CA SER A 106 19.15 -9.16 10.48
C SER A 106 19.45 -9.28 8.98
N ARG A 107 19.92 -8.18 8.38
CA ARG A 107 20.64 -8.21 7.11
C ARG A 107 22.04 -7.65 7.34
N LEU A 108 23.03 -8.53 7.22
CA LEU A 108 24.44 -8.16 7.11
C LEU A 108 24.65 -7.44 5.78
N GLU A 109 24.96 -6.15 5.83
CA GLU A 109 25.43 -5.41 4.65
C GLU A 109 26.96 -5.38 4.65
N LYS A 110 27.55 -5.81 3.53
CA LYS A 110 29.01 -5.86 3.34
C LYS A 110 29.49 -4.46 2.94
N TYR A 111 30.26 -3.82 3.82
CA TYR A 111 30.93 -2.55 3.54
C TYR A 111 32.44 -2.76 3.58
N GLY A 112 33.10 -2.77 2.41
CA GLY A 112 34.57 -2.78 2.30
C GLY A 112 35.32 -3.97 2.95
N GLU A 113 36.65 -3.88 2.96
CA GLU A 113 37.59 -4.95 3.34
C GLU A 113 37.76 -5.19 4.86
N SER A 114 36.85 -4.78 5.75
CA SER A 114 37.04 -4.99 7.19
C SER A 114 35.75 -5.27 7.97
N ALA A 115 35.73 -6.45 8.60
CA ALA A 115 34.90 -6.95 9.69
C ALA A 115 33.41 -6.56 9.74
N PHE A 116 32.56 -7.55 9.44
CA PHE A 116 31.11 -7.56 9.61
C PHE A 116 30.65 -6.90 10.92
N LYS A 117 29.82 -5.87 10.83
CA LYS A 117 29.06 -5.34 11.97
C LYS A 117 27.60 -5.78 11.81
N LEU A 118 27.12 -6.57 12.77
CA LEU A 118 25.68 -6.83 12.90
C LEU A 118 25.00 -5.51 13.28
N ILE A 119 24.24 -4.92 12.35
CA ILE A 119 23.30 -3.85 12.69
C ILE A 119 22.07 -4.56 13.24
N HIS A 120 21.99 -4.69 14.56
CA HIS A 120 20.74 -5.04 15.22
C HIS A 120 19.75 -3.89 15.01
N LYS A 121 18.49 -4.19 14.70
CA LYS A 121 17.40 -3.23 14.83
C LYS A 121 17.48 -2.64 16.23
N GLU A 122 17.47 -1.32 16.33
CA GLU A 122 17.23 -0.66 17.62
C GLU A 122 15.87 -1.15 18.12
N LYS A 123 15.83 -1.75 19.31
CA LYS A 123 14.63 -2.35 19.91
C LYS A 123 13.44 -1.38 20.08
N ASN A 124 13.66 -0.09 19.84
CA ASN A 124 12.67 0.97 19.86
C ASN A 124 12.75 1.76 18.55
N GLN A 125 12.32 1.17 17.44
CA GLN A 125 12.12 1.97 16.22
C GLN A 125 10.97 2.95 16.47
N GLU A 126 11.25 4.25 16.39
CA GLU A 126 10.21 5.27 16.41
C GLU A 126 9.24 5.03 15.25
N ILE A 127 7.95 5.18 15.52
CA ILE A 127 6.86 4.96 14.56
C ILE A 127 6.29 6.32 14.15
N LYS A 128 5.98 6.46 12.87
CA LYS A 128 5.28 7.60 12.29
C LYS A 128 3.94 7.13 11.73
N THR A 129 2.85 7.76 12.17
CA THR A 129 1.54 7.57 11.56
C THR A 129 1.42 8.39 10.28
N LEU A 130 1.08 7.72 9.19
CA LEU A 130 0.78 8.31 7.88
C LEU A 130 -0.73 8.31 7.65
N ASN A 131 -1.26 9.42 7.17
CA ASN A 131 -2.67 9.54 6.80
C ASN A 131 -2.83 9.49 5.28
N LEU A 132 -3.30 8.37 4.77
CA LEU A 132 -3.46 8.09 3.36
C LEU A 132 -4.82 8.56 2.87
N ARG A 133 -4.81 9.45 1.88
CA ARG A 133 -6.01 9.90 1.16
C ARG A 133 -6.10 9.17 -0.16
N MET A 134 -7.19 8.44 -0.36
CA MET A 134 -7.44 7.71 -1.59
C MET A 134 -8.92 7.76 -2.01
N ARG A 135 -9.19 7.53 -3.29
CA ARG A 135 -10.58 7.46 -3.78
C ARG A 135 -11.26 6.23 -3.19
N ARG A 136 -12.46 6.41 -2.65
CA ARG A 136 -13.29 5.35 -2.03
C ARG A 136 -13.39 4.11 -2.91
N LYS A 137 -13.54 4.30 -4.23
CA LYS A 137 -13.64 3.20 -5.20
C LYS A 137 -12.46 2.22 -5.17
N PHE A 138 -11.25 2.70 -4.85
CA PHE A 138 -10.06 1.85 -4.79
C PHE A 138 -9.97 1.14 -3.45
N ALA A 139 -10.25 1.83 -2.35
CA ALA A 139 -10.37 1.22 -1.04
C ALA A 139 -11.42 0.10 -1.04
N LEU A 140 -12.63 0.35 -1.55
CA LEU A 140 -13.68 -0.66 -1.66
C LEU A 140 -13.24 -1.88 -2.47
N ARG A 141 -12.49 -1.67 -3.57
CA ARG A 141 -11.95 -2.77 -4.37
C ARG A 141 -11.02 -3.66 -3.56
N GLY A 142 -10.14 -3.08 -2.75
CA GLY A 142 -9.27 -3.88 -1.90
C GLY A 142 -10.01 -4.55 -0.76
N GLU A 143 -11.02 -3.92 -0.15
CA GLU A 143 -11.84 -4.63 0.84
C GLU A 143 -12.52 -5.84 0.23
N VAL A 144 -13.09 -5.70 -0.98
CA VAL A 144 -13.70 -6.83 -1.70
C VAL A 144 -12.66 -7.91 -2.00
N LEU A 145 -11.46 -7.52 -2.43
CA LEU A 145 -10.37 -8.47 -2.66
C LEU A 145 -10.01 -9.27 -1.39
N LEU A 146 -9.97 -8.61 -0.23
CA LEU A 146 -9.68 -9.26 1.05
C LEU A 146 -10.85 -10.15 1.49
N ALA A 147 -12.09 -9.72 1.27
CA ALA A 147 -13.27 -10.55 1.52
C ALA A 147 -13.30 -11.81 0.64
N ASP A 148 -12.96 -11.70 -0.65
CA ASP A 148 -12.84 -12.86 -1.56
C ASP A 148 -11.70 -13.80 -1.13
N MET A 149 -10.66 -13.26 -0.50
CA MET A 149 -9.55 -14.05 0.05
C MET A 149 -9.96 -14.85 1.28
N GLU A 150 -10.86 -14.32 2.11
CA GLU A 150 -11.45 -14.99 3.27
C GLU A 150 -12.15 -16.31 2.90
N GLU A 151 -12.76 -16.39 1.72
CA GLU A 151 -13.41 -17.61 1.24
C GLU A 151 -12.44 -18.79 1.09
N VAL A 152 -11.17 -18.48 0.80
CA VAL A 152 -10.13 -19.48 0.53
C VAL A 152 -9.19 -19.67 1.71
N GLN A 153 -8.97 -18.61 2.48
CA GLN A 153 -8.19 -18.60 3.70
C GLN A 153 -8.98 -17.85 4.79
N PRO A 154 -9.79 -18.58 5.57
CA PRO A 154 -10.49 -18.00 6.71
C PRO A 154 -9.51 -17.40 7.73
N GLU A 155 -9.94 -16.31 8.36
CA GLU A 155 -9.26 -15.56 9.40
C GLU A 155 -7.84 -15.11 8.99
N HIS A 156 -7.64 -14.76 7.72
CA HIS A 156 -6.34 -14.36 7.20
C HIS A 156 -5.75 -13.09 7.85
N GLY A 157 -6.59 -12.27 8.52
CA GLY A 157 -6.16 -11.16 9.38
C GLY A 157 -5.60 -9.92 8.65
N TYR A 158 -5.65 -9.87 7.32
CA TYR A 158 -5.18 -8.72 6.55
C TYR A 158 -6.26 -7.65 6.45
N THR A 159 -5.86 -6.39 6.63
CA THR A 159 -6.67 -5.21 6.34
C THR A 159 -5.97 -4.35 5.29
N LEU A 160 -6.67 -3.36 4.73
CA LEU A 160 -6.05 -2.41 3.80
C LEU A 160 -4.84 -1.72 4.42
N GLU A 161 -4.93 -1.30 5.68
CA GLU A 161 -3.83 -0.65 6.40
C GLU A 161 -2.60 -1.54 6.43
N LYS A 162 -2.77 -2.81 6.80
CA LYS A 162 -1.68 -3.79 6.80
C LYS A 162 -1.11 -4.00 5.39
N VAL A 163 -1.95 -4.06 4.36
CA VAL A 163 -1.48 -4.17 2.96
C VAL A 163 -0.64 -2.96 2.58
N PHE A 164 -1.10 -1.75 2.91
CA PHE A 164 -0.34 -0.52 2.69
C PHE A 164 1.01 -0.53 3.40
N GLU A 165 1.06 -0.92 4.67
CA GLU A 165 2.31 -1.05 5.43
C GLU A 165 3.28 -2.02 4.75
N LEU A 166 2.79 -3.19 4.33
CA LEU A 166 3.61 -4.22 3.66
C LEU A 166 4.19 -3.73 2.33
N LEU A 167 3.36 -3.09 1.49
CA LEU A 167 3.80 -2.54 0.21
C LEU A 167 4.83 -1.43 0.41
N TYR A 168 4.61 -0.55 1.37
CA TYR A 168 5.50 0.54 1.69
C TYR A 168 6.86 0.05 2.18
N ILE A 169 6.87 -0.85 3.17
CA ILE A 169 8.09 -1.41 3.73
C ILE A 169 8.87 -2.13 2.64
N ASP A 170 8.23 -3.00 1.86
CA ASP A 170 8.89 -3.75 0.79
C ASP A 170 9.48 -2.85 -0.30
N PHE A 171 8.74 -1.81 -0.71
CA PHE A 171 9.22 -0.85 -1.70
C PHE A 171 10.48 -0.13 -1.22
N ILE A 172 10.44 0.45 -0.01
CA ILE A 172 11.59 1.21 0.53
C ILE A 172 12.78 0.28 0.78
N ASP A 173 12.55 -0.95 1.21
CA ASP A 173 13.64 -1.91 1.40
C ASP A 173 14.25 -2.39 0.09
N LYS A 174 13.46 -2.54 -0.98
CA LYS A 174 13.97 -2.79 -2.33
C LYS A 174 14.71 -1.57 -2.87
N PHE A 175 14.19 -0.38 -2.60
CA PHE A 175 14.84 0.90 -2.88
C PHE A 175 16.11 1.14 -2.03
N ARG A 176 16.38 0.36 -0.99
CA ARG A 176 17.70 0.41 -0.33
C ARG A 176 18.77 -0.39 -1.07
N LYS A 177 18.39 -1.44 -1.79
CA LYS A 177 19.31 -2.50 -2.25
C LYS A 177 19.94 -2.29 -3.64
N GLY A 178 19.82 -1.11 -4.24
CA GLY A 178 20.42 -0.82 -5.55
C GLY A 178 19.52 -1.01 -6.77
N ASN A 179 18.25 -1.44 -6.63
CA ASN A 179 17.38 -1.73 -7.77
C ASN A 179 16.53 -0.52 -8.22
N HIS A 180 17.17 0.63 -8.50
CA HIS A 180 16.48 1.94 -8.52
C HIS A 180 16.15 2.46 -9.91
N ALA A 181 17.06 2.32 -10.88
CA ALA A 181 16.93 3.02 -12.16
C ALA A 181 15.63 2.67 -12.90
N GLY A 182 15.29 1.39 -13.00
CA GLY A 182 14.06 0.97 -13.68
C GLY A 182 12.77 1.30 -12.92
N VAL A 183 12.83 1.46 -11.59
CA VAL A 183 11.65 1.85 -10.79
C VAL A 183 11.36 3.33 -10.97
N VAL A 184 12.40 4.16 -10.88
CA VAL A 184 12.32 5.61 -11.11
C VAL A 184 11.81 5.89 -12.54
N GLU A 185 12.41 5.26 -13.55
CA GLU A 185 11.98 5.44 -14.95
C GLU A 185 10.52 5.08 -15.17
N ASN A 186 10.05 3.99 -14.56
CA ASN A 186 8.64 3.60 -14.67
C ASN A 186 7.70 4.60 -13.99
N ILE A 187 8.09 5.16 -12.83
CA ILE A 187 7.29 6.17 -12.14
C ILE A 187 7.23 7.46 -12.95
N LEU A 188 8.38 7.94 -13.47
CA LEU A 188 8.43 9.12 -14.31
C LEU A 188 7.52 8.97 -15.55
N ARG A 189 7.58 7.83 -16.24
CA ARG A 189 6.69 7.57 -17.37
C ARG A 189 5.21 7.58 -16.99
N LEU A 190 4.85 7.00 -15.85
CA LEU A 190 3.47 7.02 -15.36
C LEU A 190 2.97 8.43 -15.07
N LEU A 191 3.85 9.31 -14.59
CA LEU A 191 3.53 10.71 -14.33
C LEU A 191 3.37 11.49 -15.65
N ASP A 192 4.21 11.24 -16.65
CA ASP A 192 4.09 11.85 -17.99
C ASP A 192 2.77 11.46 -18.67
N ASP A 193 2.37 10.19 -18.58
CA ASP A 193 1.12 9.68 -19.16
C ASP A 193 -0.16 10.29 -18.52
N GLU A 194 -0.07 10.89 -17.33
CA GLU A 194 -1.19 11.59 -16.69
C GLU A 194 -1.39 13.05 -17.19
N ILE A 195 -0.43 13.58 -17.96
CA ILE A 195 -0.46 14.95 -18.52
C ILE A 195 -1.12 15.00 -19.91
N GLU A 196 -1.20 13.87 -20.64
CA GLU A 196 -1.89 13.72 -21.93
C GLU A 196 -3.40 13.41 -21.80
#